data_AF-G7IVY2-F1
#
_entry.id   AF-G7IVY2-F1
#
_cell.length_a   1.000
_cell.length_b   1.000
_cell.length_c   1.000
_cell.angle_alpha   90.00
_cell.angle_beta   90.00
_cell.angle_gamma   90.00
#
_symmetry.space_group_name_H-M   'P 1'
#
loop_
_entity.id
_entity.type
_entity.pdbx_description
1 polymer ?
#
loop_
_entity_poly.entity_id
_entity_poly.type
_entity_poly.pdbx_seq_one_letter_code
_entity_poly.pdbx_strand_id
1 'polypeptide(L)'
;MTTKENISSKYENLGKATWNNPFYTKVLLDICMDEIRKCGKPRIVFKNKKWEEIRDEFNKNASKNYTKKQLKNRMDNLRTDWTTWKQYG
;
A
#
# COMPACT_ATOMS: atom_id res chain seq x y z
N MET A 1 -16.71 -21.79 -26.14
CA MET A 1 -17.02 -21.50 -24.72
C MET A 1 -15.81 -20.80 -24.13
N THR A 2 -16.05 -19.63 -23.55
CA THR A 2 -15.09 -18.54 -23.39
C THR A 2 -14.06 -18.79 -22.28
N THR A 3 -12.82 -18.50 -22.63
CA THR A 3 -11.54 -18.63 -21.93
C THR A 3 -11.51 -17.98 -20.55
N LYS A 4 -11.10 -18.72 -19.51
CA LYS A 4 -10.95 -18.22 -18.12
C LYS A 4 -9.51 -18.00 -17.65
N GLU A 5 -8.51 -18.07 -18.53
CA GLU A 5 -7.11 -18.12 -18.10
C GLU A 5 -6.25 -16.87 -18.38
N ASN A 6 -6.81 -15.70 -18.68
CA ASN A 6 -5.98 -14.58 -19.18
C ASN A 6 -6.15 -13.22 -18.45
N ILE A 7 -6.26 -13.22 -17.12
CA ILE A 7 -6.25 -11.95 -16.35
C ILE A 7 -5.19 -11.93 -15.23
N SER A 8 -4.72 -13.10 -14.75
CA SER A 8 -3.74 -13.14 -13.65
C SER A 8 -2.29 -12.95 -14.07
N SER A 9 -1.93 -13.22 -15.33
CA SER A 9 -0.52 -13.29 -15.76
C SER A 9 0.07 -11.96 -16.28
N LYS A 10 -0.72 -10.89 -16.41
CA LYS A 10 -0.25 -9.64 -17.04
C LYS A 10 0.46 -8.65 -16.09
N TYR A 11 0.55 -8.94 -14.79
CA TYR A 11 1.18 -8.04 -13.79
C TYR A 11 2.55 -8.53 -13.28
N GLU A 12 3.09 -9.62 -13.83
CA GLU A 12 4.33 -10.22 -13.33
C GLU A 12 5.58 -9.74 -14.09
N ASN A 13 5.80 -8.42 -14.17
CA ASN A 13 7.17 -7.90 -14.38
C ASN A 13 7.33 -6.39 -14.09
N LEU A 14 6.67 -5.84 -13.06
CA LEU A 14 7.15 -4.57 -12.51
C LEU A 14 8.22 -4.88 -11.47
N GLY A 15 9.44 -4.36 -11.67
CA GLY A 15 10.59 -4.58 -10.80
C GLY A 15 10.29 -4.40 -9.30
N LYS A 16 11.10 -5.05 -8.47
CA LYS A 16 10.96 -5.05 -7.01
C LYS A 16 10.80 -3.61 -6.48
N ALA A 17 9.80 -3.38 -5.62
CA ALA A 17 9.57 -2.05 -5.06
C ALA A 17 10.75 -1.62 -4.19
N THR A 18 11.27 -0.42 -4.45
CA THR A 18 12.43 0.16 -3.77
C THR A 18 12.00 1.22 -2.75
N TRP A 19 12.05 0.88 -1.47
CA TRP A 19 11.65 1.76 -0.36
C TRP A 19 12.84 2.45 0.33
N ASN A 20 13.83 2.86 -0.46
CA ASN A 20 15.10 3.40 0.05
C ASN A 20 15.00 4.85 0.54
N ASN A 21 13.98 5.60 0.11
CA ASN A 21 13.75 6.96 0.57
C ASN A 21 12.66 6.96 1.65
N PRO A 22 12.95 7.42 2.89
CA PRO A 22 11.96 7.58 3.96
C PRO A 22 10.75 8.42 3.55
N PHE A 23 10.92 9.34 2.59
CA PHE A 23 9.85 10.13 2.00
C PHE A 23 8.67 9.27 1.52
N TYR A 24 8.94 8.15 0.84
CA TYR A 24 7.87 7.28 0.34
C TYR A 24 7.06 6.64 1.49
N THR A 25 7.74 6.31 2.58
CA THR A 25 7.07 5.77 3.76
C THR A 25 6.19 6.82 4.40
N LYS A 26 6.69 8.06 4.51
CA LYS A 26 5.93 9.20 5.02
C LYS A 26 4.68 9.46 4.18
N VAL A 27 4.81 9.59 2.86
CA VAL A 27 3.67 9.82 1.95
C VAL A 27 2.60 8.72 2.09
N LEU A 28 3.00 7.46 2.14
CA LEU A 28 2.05 6.34 2.31
C LEU A 28 1.30 6.42 3.65
N LEU A 29 2.02 6.73 4.74
CA LEU A 29 1.44 6.86 6.07
C LEU A 29 0.51 8.07 6.15
N ASP A 30 0.89 9.22 5.60
CA ASP A 30 0.08 10.44 5.61
C ASP A 30 -1.27 10.20 4.91
N ILE A 31 -1.25 9.61 3.71
CA ILE A 31 -2.48 9.24 2.98
C ILE A 31 -3.35 8.29 3.82
N CYS A 32 -2.75 7.25 4.41
CA CYS A 32 -3.51 6.29 5.22
C CYS A 32 -4.10 6.94 6.49
N MET A 33 -3.36 7.83 7.14
CA MET A 33 -3.79 8.54 8.34
C MET A 33 -4.94 9.49 8.06
N ASP A 34 -4.91 10.19 6.93
CA ASP A 34 -6.00 11.07 6.54
C ASP A 34 -7.28 10.29 6.24
N GLU A 35 -7.17 9.13 5.59
CA GLU A 35 -8.31 8.24 5.40
C GLU A 35 -8.86 7.67 6.72
N ILE A 36 -7.97 7.37 7.68
CA ILE A 36 -8.37 6.93 9.02
C ILE A 36 -9.13 8.02 9.77
N ARG A 37 -8.63 9.27 9.72
CA ARG A 37 -9.27 10.44 10.33
C ARG A 37 -10.65 10.69 9.74
N LYS A 38 -10.79 10.62 8.41
CA LYS A 38 -12.09 10.78 7.72
C LYS A 38 -13.13 9.74 8.15
N CYS A 39 -12.71 8.51 8.39
CA CYS A 39 -13.59 7.41 8.76
C CYS A 39 -13.87 7.33 10.28
N GLY A 40 -13.15 8.10 11.11
CA GLY A 40 -13.34 8.16 12.56
C GLY A 40 -13.07 6.83 13.30
N LYS A 41 -12.37 5.88 12.68
CA LYS A 41 -12.13 4.54 13.25
C LYS A 41 -10.65 4.22 13.27
N PRO A 42 -10.04 3.96 14.43
CA PRO A 42 -8.59 3.69 14.51
C PRO A 42 -8.19 2.36 13.86
N ARG A 43 -9.12 1.40 13.72
CA ARG A 43 -8.90 0.09 13.07
C ARG A 43 -9.71 0.00 11.79
N ILE A 44 -9.20 0.59 10.72
CA ILE A 44 -9.81 0.48 9.39
C ILE A 44 -9.10 -0.61 8.58
N VAL A 45 -9.92 -1.50 8.04
CA VAL A 45 -9.50 -2.41 6.97
C VAL A 45 -9.88 -1.72 5.66
N PHE A 46 -8.88 -1.21 4.94
CA PHE A 46 -9.12 -0.59 3.63
C PHE A 46 -9.63 -1.66 2.64
N LYS A 47 -10.79 -1.38 2.03
CA LYS A 47 -11.36 -2.22 0.98
C LYS A 47 -10.50 -2.16 -0.29
N ASN A 48 -10.65 -3.13 -1.18
CA ASN A 48 -9.88 -3.18 -2.44
C ASN A 48 -9.99 -1.88 -3.26
N LYS A 49 -11.19 -1.28 -3.36
CA LYS A 49 -11.39 0.02 -4.03
C LYS A 49 -10.57 1.14 -3.39
N LYS A 50 -10.59 1.24 -2.06
CA LYS A 50 -9.83 2.27 -1.33
C LYS A 50 -8.32 2.12 -1.55
N TRP A 51 -7.83 0.88 -1.67
CA TRP A 51 -6.43 0.65 -2.01
C TRP A 51 -6.05 1.05 -3.44
N GLU A 52 -6.98 1.03 -4.40
CA GLU A 52 -6.72 1.60 -5.73
C GLU A 52 -6.60 3.12 -5.64
N GLU A 53 -7.50 3.79 -4.90
CA GLU A 53 -7.45 5.23 -4.65
C GLU A 53 -6.13 5.65 -3.97
N ILE A 54 -5.74 4.94 -2.90
CA ILE A 54 -4.45 5.17 -2.20
C ILE A 54 -3.27 4.97 -3.15
N ARG A 55 -3.33 3.97 -4.05
CA ARG A 55 -2.26 3.75 -5.04
C ARG A 55 -2.13 4.94 -5.98
N ASP A 56 -3.23 5.42 -6.51
CA ASP A 56 -3.23 6.50 -7.49
C ASP A 56 -2.71 7.80 -6.87
N GLU A 57 -3.16 8.11 -5.65
CA GLU A 57 -2.68 9.27 -4.89
C GLU A 57 -1.20 9.14 -4.53
N PHE A 58 -0.77 7.97 -4.05
CA PHE A 58 0.63 7.71 -3.73
C PHE A 58 1.52 7.87 -4.96
N ASN A 59 1.15 7.26 -6.09
CA ASN A 59 1.93 7.29 -7.32
C ASN A 59 2.02 8.70 -7.88
N LYS A 60 0.95 9.48 -7.77
CA LYS A 60 0.94 10.91 -8.13
C LYS A 60 1.87 11.73 -7.23
N ASN A 61 1.86 11.52 -5.92
CA ASN A 61 2.64 12.31 -4.97
C ASN A 61 4.12 11.91 -4.93
N ALA A 62 4.43 10.64 -5.14
CA ALA A 62 5.79 10.10 -5.11
C ALA A 62 6.46 10.01 -6.49
N SER A 63 5.74 10.35 -7.57
CA SER A 63 6.16 10.13 -8.96
C SER A 63 6.67 8.70 -9.18
N LYS A 64 5.89 7.72 -8.69
CA LYS A 64 6.17 6.28 -8.78
C LYS A 64 5.06 5.57 -9.55
N ASN A 65 5.33 4.31 -9.88
CA ASN A 65 4.36 3.40 -10.51
C ASN A 65 4.27 2.10 -9.71
N TYR A 66 3.99 2.22 -8.41
CA TYR A 66 3.80 1.06 -7.56
C TYR A 66 2.42 0.45 -7.77
N THR A 67 2.37 -0.86 -7.65
CA THR A 67 1.14 -1.64 -7.65
C THR A 67 0.48 -1.59 -6.26
N LYS A 68 -0.82 -1.82 -6.22
CA LYS A 68 -1.56 -2.00 -4.97
C LYS A 68 -0.90 -3.03 -4.03
N LYS A 69 -0.42 -4.16 -4.58
CA LYS A 69 0.22 -5.23 -3.80
C LYS A 69 1.50 -4.74 -3.13
N GLN A 70 2.31 -3.94 -3.83
CA GLN A 70 3.55 -3.37 -3.27
C GLN A 70 3.24 -2.41 -2.10
N LEU A 71 2.19 -1.60 -2.20
CA LEU A 71 1.77 -0.70 -1.12
C LEU A 71 1.22 -1.45 0.09
N LYS A 72 0.37 -2.47 -0.14
CA LYS A 72 -0.15 -3.35 0.93
C LYS A 72 0.98 -4.02 1.69
N ASN A 73 1.90 -4.67 0.97
CA ASN A 73 3.05 -5.32 1.58
C ASN A 73 3.92 -4.35 2.37
N ARG A 74 4.13 -3.12 1.86
CA ARG A 74 4.87 -2.10 2.62
C ARG A 74 4.16 -1.74 3.92
N MET A 75 2.83 -1.55 3.87
CA MET A 75 2.05 -1.24 5.07
C MET A 75 2.06 -2.37 6.09
N ASP A 76 1.99 -3.63 5.64
CA ASP A 76 2.07 -4.80 6.51
C ASP A 76 3.46 -4.91 7.18
N ASN A 77 4.53 -4.61 6.45
CA ASN A 77 5.88 -4.53 7.02
C ASN A 77 5.97 -3.43 8.09
N LEU A 78 5.47 -2.22 7.82
CA LEU A 78 5.47 -1.12 8.79
C LEU A 78 4.70 -1.47 10.08
N ARG A 79 3.59 -2.19 9.94
CA ARG A 79 2.81 -2.68 11.09
C ARG A 79 3.58 -3.73 11.88
N THR A 80 4.27 -4.63 11.19
CA THR A 80 5.12 -5.64 11.82
C THR A 80 6.27 -5.00 12.57
N ASP A 81 6.98 -4.05 11.95
CA ASP A 81 8.08 -3.31 12.56
C ASP A 81 7.62 -2.59 13.84
N TRP A 82 6.47 -1.91 13.79
CA TRP A 82 5.87 -1.26 14.96
C TRP A 82 5.47 -2.24 16.06
N THR A 83 4.89 -3.39 15.67
CA THR A 83 4.48 -4.42 16.63
C THR A 83 5.70 -5.03 17.32
N THR A 84 6.75 -5.33 16.56
CA THR A 84 8.03 -5.82 17.08
C THR A 84 8.65 -4.79 18.03
N TRP A 85 8.72 -3.52 17.62
CA TRP A 85 9.22 -2.46 18.49
C TRP A 85 8.43 -2.38 19.81
N LYS A 86 7.10 -2.44 19.77
CA LYS A 86 6.26 -2.41 20.97
C LYS A 86 6.44 -3.63 21.88
N GLN A 87 6.77 -4.79 21.32
CA GLN A 87 6.91 -6.04 22.08
C GLN A 87 8.27 -6.14 22.79
N TYR A 88 9.29 -5.48 22.26
CA TYR A 88 10.67 -5.57 22.76
C TYR A 88 11.25 -4.23 23.29
N GLY A 89 10.53 -3.12 23.13
CA GLY A 89 10.90 -1.80 23.62
C GLY A 89 9.98 -1.35 24.74
#